data_AF-C4Z6K7-F1
#
_entry.id   AF-C4Z6K7-F1
#
_cell.length_a   1.000
_cell.length_b   1.000
_cell.length_c   1.000
_cell.angle_alpha   90.00
_cell.angle_beta   90.00
_cell.angle_gamma   90.00
#
_symmetry.space_group_name_H-M   'P 1'
#
loop_
_entity.id
_entity.type
_entity.pdbx_description
1 polymer ?
#
loop_
_entity_poly.entity_id
_entity_poly.type
_entity_poly.pdbx_seq_one_letter_code
_entity_poly.pdbx_strand_id
1 'polypeptide(L)'
;MHMFCKNCGIEVQNGWVKCPKCGTAISDEVREQLKVTQKPEMYRTTWKDRLKFQLKVRLCIGAVLLVMMVIVIIIMAITEMF
;
A
#
# COMPACT_ATOMS: atom_id res chain seq x y z
N MET A 1 -15.86 20.73 15.46
CA MET A 1 -14.96 20.57 16.62
C MET A 1 -14.35 21.94 16.88
N HIS A 2 -14.80 22.64 17.92
CA HIS A 2 -14.26 23.95 18.29
C HIS A 2 -13.25 23.73 19.41
N MET A 3 -12.00 24.17 19.21
CA MET A 3 -11.00 24.17 20.28
C MET A 3 -10.86 25.59 20.82
N PHE A 4 -10.50 25.71 22.10
CA PHE A 4 -10.32 26.99 22.77
C PHE A 4 -8.87 27.15 23.20
N CYS A 5 -8.36 28.38 23.12
CA CYS A 5 -7.02 28.71 23.60
C CYS A 5 -6.94 28.53 25.12
N LYS A 6 -6.02 27.68 25.60
CA LYS A 6 -5.82 27.41 27.04
C LYS A 6 -5.47 28.66 27.88
N ASN A 7 -4.94 29.71 27.24
CA ASN A 7 -4.51 30.92 27.96
C ASN A 7 -5.57 32.03 28.00
N CYS A 8 -6.40 32.19 26.96
CA CYS A 8 -7.35 33.31 26.88
C CYS A 8 -8.81 32.91 26.62
N GLY A 9 -9.07 31.61 26.46
CA GLY A 9 -10.42 31.07 26.27
C GLY A 9 -11.10 31.44 24.95
N ILE A 10 -10.41 32.08 24.00
CA ILE A 10 -10.99 32.34 22.67
C ILE A 10 -11.05 31.05 21.87
N GLU A 11 -12.10 30.92 21.07
CA GLU A 11 -12.21 29.88 20.06
C GLU A 11 -11.07 30.00 19.04
N VAL A 12 -10.37 28.90 18.80
CA VAL A 12 -9.26 28.81 17.85
C VAL A 12 -9.55 27.71 16.84
N GLN A 13 -9.19 27.96 15.58
CA GLN A 13 -9.44 27.02 14.49
C GLN A 13 -8.24 26.12 14.23
N ASN A 14 -8.54 24.91 13.76
CA ASN A 14 -7.54 23.88 13.52
C ASN A 14 -6.56 24.34 12.44
N GLY A 15 -5.26 24.37 12.77
CA GLY A 15 -4.20 24.86 11.89
C GLY A 15 -3.55 26.18 12.33
N TRP A 16 -4.07 26.83 13.38
CA TRP A 16 -3.47 28.04 13.92
C TRP A 16 -2.26 27.73 14.80
N VAL A 17 -1.12 28.35 14.48
CA VAL A 17 0.16 28.17 15.22
C VAL A 17 0.20 29.06 16.47
N LYS A 18 -0.49 30.19 16.44
CA LYS A 18 -0.55 31.17 17.54
C LYS A 18 -1.97 31.69 17.69
N CYS A 19 -2.39 31.91 18.92
CA CYS A 19 -3.66 32.57 19.20
C CYS A 19 -3.60 34.05 18.78
N PRO A 20 -4.56 34.58 17.98
CA PRO A 20 -4.54 35.97 17.53
C PRO A 20 -4.87 36.94 18.66
N LYS A 21 -5.51 36.47 19.74
CA LYS A 21 -5.93 37.34 20.86
C LYS A 21 -4.82 37.54 21.88
N CYS A 22 -4.08 36.48 22.22
CA CYS A 22 -3.07 36.51 23.30
C CYS A 22 -1.65 36.17 22.85
N GLY A 23 -1.45 35.78 21.59
CA GLY A 23 -0.12 35.42 21.05
C GLY A 23 0.43 34.08 21.54
N THR A 24 -0.25 33.38 22.46
CA THR A 24 0.18 32.08 22.97
C THR A 24 0.28 31.06 21.83
N ALA A 25 1.42 30.37 21.76
CA ALA A 25 1.62 29.28 20.84
C ALA A 25 0.61 28.17 21.14
N ILE A 26 -0.14 27.78 20.11
CA ILE A 26 -1.05 26.65 20.19
C ILE A 26 -0.18 25.44 19.87
N SER A 27 0.19 24.66 20.90
CA SER A 27 1.15 23.55 20.76
C SER A 27 0.69 22.55 19.70
N ASP A 28 1.65 22.03 18.92
CA ASP A 28 1.43 21.10 17.80
C ASP A 28 0.81 19.75 18.21
N GLU A 29 0.54 19.51 19.50
CA GLU A 29 -0.23 18.36 19.98
C GLU A 29 -1.61 18.25 19.29
N VAL A 30 -2.20 19.39 18.91
CA VAL A 30 -3.47 19.43 18.15
C VAL A 30 -3.25 19.21 16.65
N ARG A 31 -2.08 19.58 16.10
CA ARG A 31 -1.75 19.30 14.69
C ARG A 31 -1.54 17.82 14.44
N GLU A 32 -1.02 17.09 15.42
CA GLU A 32 -0.82 15.66 15.29
C GLU A 32 -2.16 14.91 15.25
N GLN A 33 -3.13 15.31 16.08
CA GLN A 33 -4.51 14.79 16.03
C GLN A 33 -5.29 15.17 14.76
N LEU A 34 -5.04 16.33 14.13
CA LEU A 34 -5.68 16.65 12.84
C LEU A 34 -5.08 15.95 11.63
N LYS A 35 -3.88 15.39 11.76
CA LYS A 35 -3.35 14.44 10.77
C LYS A 35 -3.86 13.02 10.97
N VAL A 36 -4.62 12.76 12.03
CA VAL A 36 -5.19 11.44 12.37
C VAL A 36 -6.64 11.28 11.86
N THR A 37 -7.17 12.24 11.09
CA THR A 37 -8.44 12.07 10.35
C THR A 37 -8.26 12.28 8.84
N GLN A 38 -7.15 11.77 8.28
CA GLN A 38 -7.13 11.30 6.88
C GLN A 38 -6.06 10.23 6.67
N LYS A 39 -6.17 9.10 7.39
CA LYS A 39 -5.65 7.82 6.90
C LYS A 39 -6.28 6.66 7.69
N PRO A 40 -7.42 6.09 7.27
CA PRO A 40 -7.63 4.69 7.57
C PRO A 40 -6.52 3.92 6.87
N GLU A 41 -5.74 3.23 7.69
CA GLU A 41 -5.37 1.83 7.49
C GLU A 41 -4.74 1.43 6.15
N MET A 42 -3.46 1.04 6.22
CA MET A 42 -3.09 -0.32 5.81
C MET A 42 -3.58 -0.81 4.43
N TYR A 43 -3.24 -0.14 3.32
CA TYR A 43 -3.42 -0.74 1.99
C TYR A 43 -2.60 -0.07 0.88
N ARG A 44 -1.31 -0.43 0.73
CA ARG A 44 -0.60 -0.19 -0.55
C ARG A 44 0.49 -1.21 -0.88
N THR A 45 0.25 -2.50 -0.63
CA THR A 45 1.08 -3.57 -1.23
C THR A 45 0.23 -4.82 -1.51
N THR A 46 -0.78 -4.71 -2.38
CA THR A 46 -1.74 -5.82 -2.61
C THR A 46 -2.30 -5.89 -4.04
N TRP A 47 -1.89 -4.99 -4.94
CA TRP A 47 -2.21 -5.08 -6.38
C TRP A 47 -1.01 -5.50 -7.22
N LYS A 48 0.18 -5.00 -6.86
CA LYS A 48 1.44 -5.28 -7.58
C LYS A 48 1.90 -6.73 -7.37
N ASP A 49 1.57 -7.32 -6.23
CA ASP A 49 1.91 -8.71 -5.90
C ASP A 49 0.90 -9.71 -6.49
N ARG A 50 -0.38 -9.37 -6.54
CA ARG A 50 -1.43 -10.21 -7.16
C ARG A 50 -1.23 -10.35 -8.67
N LEU A 51 -0.78 -9.30 -9.36
CA LEU A 51 -0.45 -9.32 -10.79
C LEU A 51 0.80 -10.15 -11.09
N LYS A 52 1.84 -10.03 -10.26
CA LYS A 52 3.07 -10.83 -10.39
C LYS A 52 2.85 -12.30 -10.10
N PHE A 53 1.91 -12.64 -9.23
CA PHE A 53 1.56 -14.02 -8.92
C PHE A 53 0.92 -14.73 -10.12
N GLN A 54 -0.09 -14.11 -10.74
CA GLN A 54 -0.77 -14.69 -11.89
C GLN A 54 0.12 -14.84 -13.13
N LEU A 55 1.06 -13.91 -13.35
CA LEU A 55 2.00 -13.96 -14.48
C LEU A 55 3.08 -15.04 -14.27
N LYS A 56 3.60 -15.19 -13.04
CA LYS A 56 4.61 -16.21 -12.73
C LYS A 56 4.06 -17.64 -12.84
N VAL A 57 2.83 -17.87 -12.37
CA VAL A 57 2.20 -19.19 -12.47
C VAL A 57 1.95 -19.58 -13.93
N ARG A 58 1.42 -18.67 -14.76
CA ARG A 58 1.22 -18.94 -16.21
C ARG A 58 2.54 -19.19 -16.94
N LEU A 59 3.62 -18.51 -16.59
CA LEU A 59 4.94 -18.72 -17.18
C LEU A 59 5.51 -20.11 -16.83
N CYS A 60 5.38 -20.54 -15.57
CA CYS A 60 5.84 -21.86 -15.13
C CYS A 60 5.06 -23.00 -15.81
N ILE A 61 3.73 -22.88 -15.95
CA ILE A 61 2.91 -23.91 -16.60
C ILE A 61 3.32 -24.08 -18.07
N GLY A 62 3.54 -22.99 -18.79
CA GLY A 62 4.00 -23.03 -20.18
C GLY A 62 5.36 -23.74 -20.33
N ALA A 63 6.32 -23.43 -19.45
CA ALA A 63 7.63 -24.07 -19.46
C ALA A 63 7.55 -25.58 -19.21
N VAL A 64 6.74 -26.03 -18.24
CA VAL A 64 6.56 -27.46 -17.93
C VAL A 64 5.91 -28.21 -19.10
N LEU A 65 4.88 -27.63 -19.72
CA LEU A 65 4.22 -28.24 -20.88
C LEU A 65 5.17 -28.38 -22.07
N LEU A 66 5.98 -27.37 -22.36
CA LEU A 66 6.96 -27.44 -23.45
C LEU A 66 8.02 -28.52 -23.20
N VAL A 67 8.53 -28.63 -21.98
CA VAL A 67 9.51 -29.67 -21.61
C VAL A 67 8.89 -31.06 -21.73
N MET A 68 7.66 -31.25 -21.23
CA MET A 68 6.94 -32.52 -21.39
C MET A 68 6.72 -32.87 -22.87
N MET A 69 6.37 -31.90 -23.72
CA MET A 69 6.16 -32.11 -25.15
C MET A 69 7.45 -32.56 -25.85
N VAL A 70 8.59 -31.92 -25.54
CA VAL A 70 9.90 -32.31 -26.07
C VAL A 70 10.29 -33.72 -25.62
N ILE A 71 10.04 -34.07 -24.35
CA ILE A 71 10.33 -35.41 -23.84
C ILE A 71 9.53 -36.48 -24.61
N VAL A 72 8.26 -36.23 -24.89
CA VAL A 72 7.43 -37.17 -25.68
C VAL A 72 7.99 -37.34 -27.09
N ILE A 73 8.42 -36.25 -27.75
CA ILE A 73 9.03 -36.33 -29.09
C ILE A 73 10.31 -37.18 -29.05
N ILE A 74 11.15 -37.00 -28.03
CA ILE A 74 12.37 -37.79 -27.86
C ILE A 74 12.03 -39.27 -27.67
N ILE A 75 11.05 -39.58 -26.82
CA ILE A 75 10.62 -40.97 -26.60
C ILE A 75 10.10 -41.59 -27.90
N MET A 76 9.27 -40.86 -28.65
CA MET A 76 8.76 -41.32 -29.95
C MET A 76 9.90 -41.61 -30.94
N ALA A 77 10.88 -40.71 -31.04
CA ALA A 77 12.04 -40.90 -31.90
C ALA A 77 12.90 -42.10 -31.49
N ILE A 78 13.04 -42.35 -30.18
CA ILE A 78 13.75 -43.52 -29.66
C ILE A 78 12.97 -44.80 -29.99
N THR A 79 11.65 -44.82 -29.78
CA THR A 79 10.82 -45.99 -30.11
C THR A 79 10.75 -46.30 -31.59
N GLU A 80 10.96 -45.31 -32.47
CA GLU A 80 11.08 -45.56 -33.92
C GLU A 80 12.48 -46.10 -34.32
N MET A 81 13.50 -45.89 -33.48
CA MET A 81 14.86 -46.39 -33.73
C MET A 81 15.11 -47.82 -33.25
N PHE A 82 14.27 -48.36 -32.35
CA PHE A 82 14.37 -49.72 -31.79
C PHE A 82 13.37 -50.67 -32.42
#